data_AF-B0DNJ7-F1
#
_entry.id   AF-B0DNJ7-F1
#
_cell.length_a   1.000
_cell.length_b   1.000
_cell.length_c   1.000
_cell.angle_alpha   90.00
_cell.angle_beta   90.00
_cell.angle_gamma   90.00
#
_symmetry.space_group_name_H-M   'P 1'
#
loop_
_entity.id
_entity.type
_entity.pdbx_description
1 polymer ?
#
loop_
_entity_poly.entity_id
_entity_poly.type
_entity_poly.pdbx_seq_one_letter_code
_entity_poly.pdbx_strand_id
1 'polypeptide(L)'
;MSKKSSKAQQAKVATTYNINDTVLGKVRGFPPWPGMVVDPDNVHPTVALEHPSSKKATFYCIRFFPLGDHAWLVEKDISKLQRHEIESYISEPHKKSSELLNGYHIALDPAT
;
A
#
# COMPACT_ATOMS: atom_id res chain seq x y z
N MET A 1 -1.92 5.02 33.52
CA MET A 1 -2.86 4.34 32.60
C MET A 1 -2.54 4.79 31.18
N SER A 2 -1.85 3.99 30.39
CA SER A 2 -1.39 4.36 29.04
C SER A 2 -2.11 3.51 27.99
N LYS A 3 -3.29 3.95 27.57
CA LYS A 3 -4.03 3.36 26.44
C LYS A 3 -3.40 3.85 25.13
N LYS A 4 -2.30 3.22 24.68
CA LYS A 4 -1.77 3.41 23.32
C LYS A 4 -2.49 2.45 22.37
N SER A 5 -3.46 3.01 21.65
CA SER A 5 -3.87 2.66 20.28
C SER A 5 -4.09 1.19 19.98
N SER A 6 -5.33 0.75 20.18
CA SER A 6 -5.86 -0.52 19.68
C SER A 6 -6.00 -0.50 18.15
N LYS A 7 -5.37 -1.49 17.51
CA LYS A 7 -5.97 -2.37 16.47
C LYS A 7 -6.20 -1.80 15.06
N ALA A 8 -5.27 -2.12 14.16
CA ALA A 8 -5.61 -2.63 12.83
C ALA A 8 -4.68 -3.81 12.53
N GLN A 9 -4.82 -4.84 13.38
CA GLN A 9 -4.27 -6.15 13.12
C GLN A 9 -5.26 -6.84 12.19
N GLN A 10 -5.23 -6.47 10.92
CA GLN A 10 -6.05 -7.13 9.92
C GLN A 10 -5.53 -8.55 9.72
N ALA A 11 -6.48 -9.48 9.73
CA ALA A 11 -6.26 -10.91 9.73
C ALA A 11 -5.32 -11.31 8.58
N LYS A 12 -4.28 -12.08 8.91
CA LYS A 12 -3.50 -12.86 7.95
C LYS A 12 -4.39 -13.96 7.37
N VAL A 13 -5.29 -13.59 6.46
CA VAL A 13 -5.71 -14.52 5.41
C VAL A 13 -4.55 -14.47 4.42
N ALA A 14 -4.00 -15.61 4.01
CA ALA A 14 -3.09 -15.67 2.88
C ALA A 14 -3.85 -15.09 1.68
N THR A 15 -3.65 -13.80 1.42
CA THR A 15 -4.49 -13.01 0.53
C THR A 15 -3.66 -12.83 -0.71
N THR A 16 -3.96 -13.64 -1.71
CA THR A 16 -3.50 -13.34 -3.07
C THR A 16 -4.09 -11.99 -3.45
N TYR A 17 -3.23 -11.03 -3.77
CA TYR A 17 -3.65 -9.71 -4.25
C TYR A 17 -3.76 -9.74 -5.76
N ASN A 18 -4.81 -9.11 -6.30
CA ASN A 18 -4.98 -8.98 -7.75
C ASN A 18 -4.45 -7.63 -8.24
N ILE A 19 -4.15 -7.56 -9.54
CA ILE A 19 -3.85 -6.29 -10.21
C ILE A 19 -5.05 -5.34 -10.00
N ASN A 20 -4.76 -4.07 -9.72
CA ASN A 20 -5.68 -3.00 -9.35
C ASN A 20 -6.29 -3.08 -7.95
N ASP A 21 -5.88 -4.04 -7.10
CA ASP A 21 -6.29 -4.01 -5.69
C ASP A 21 -5.61 -2.83 -4.95
N THR A 22 -6.43 -2.04 -4.25
CA THR A 22 -5.93 -1.00 -3.33
C THR A 22 -5.39 -1.65 -2.07
N VAL A 23 -4.13 -1.33 -1.77
CA VAL A 23 -3.39 -1.92 -0.66
C VAL A 23 -2.61 -0.86 0.11
N LEU A 24 -2.25 -1.20 1.34
CA LEU A 24 -1.37 -0.43 2.19
C LEU A 24 -0.01 -1.12 2.21
N GLY A 25 0.97 -0.51 1.55
CA GLY A 25 2.34 -1.03 1.49
C GLY A 25 3.19 -0.45 2.61
N LYS A 26 3.94 -1.30 3.31
CA LYS A 26 4.85 -0.89 4.37
C LYS A 26 6.30 -0.99 3.90
N VAL A 27 6.87 0.16 3.51
CA VAL A 27 8.28 0.26 3.14
C VAL A 27 9.14 0.53 4.39
N ARG A 28 10.35 -0.04 4.45
CA ARG A 28 11.26 0.19 5.58
C ARG A 28 11.64 1.68 5.65
N GLY A 29 11.44 2.29 6.81
CA GLY A 29 11.78 3.70 7.06
C GLY A 29 10.63 4.68 6.80
N PHE A 30 9.52 4.21 6.22
CA PHE A 30 8.33 5.02 5.93
C PHE A 30 7.12 4.49 6.71
N PRO A 31 6.11 5.33 7.00
CA PRO A 31 4.83 4.85 7.50
C PRO A 31 4.14 3.97 6.44
N PRO A 32 3.15 3.14 6.83
CA PRO A 32 2.32 2.42 5.88
C PRO A 32 1.66 3.40 4.90
N TRP A 33 1.84 3.17 3.61
CA TRP A 33 1.49 4.13 2.57
C TRP A 33 0.46 3.52 1.61
N PRO A 34 -0.59 4.27 1.20
CA PRO A 34 -1.58 3.78 0.27
C PRO A 34 -1.00 3.62 -1.13
N GLY A 35 -1.33 2.51 -1.77
CA GLY A 35 -0.93 2.19 -3.12
C GLY A 35 -1.87 1.19 -3.77
N MET A 36 -1.50 0.77 -4.96
CA MET A 36 -2.26 -0.18 -5.76
C MET A 36 -1.33 -1.24 -6.32
N VAL A 37 -1.77 -2.49 -6.34
CA VAL A 37 -1.04 -3.56 -7.00
C VAL A 37 -1.10 -3.35 -8.51
N VAL A 38 0.06 -3.29 -9.16
CA VAL A 38 0.18 -3.09 -10.60
C VAL A 38 0.81 -4.30 -11.25
N ASP A 39 0.50 -4.47 -12.54
CA ASP A 39 1.09 -5.52 -13.34
C ASP A 39 2.60 -5.26 -13.53
N PRO A 40 3.48 -6.20 -13.12
CA PRO A 40 4.92 -6.07 -13.32
C PRO A 40 5.34 -5.96 -14.80
N ASP A 41 4.51 -6.40 -15.74
CA ASP A 41 4.81 -6.25 -17.17
C ASP A 41 4.46 -4.85 -17.71
N ASN A 42 3.65 -4.07 -16.97
CA ASN A 42 3.20 -2.73 -17.37
C ASN A 42 3.99 -1.60 -16.66
N VAL A 43 4.97 -1.92 -15.82
CA VAL A 43 5.81 -0.92 -15.16
C VAL A 43 7.04 -0.58 -15.98
N HIS A 44 7.67 0.56 -15.67
CA HIS A 44 8.88 0.99 -16.36
C HIS A 44 9.98 -0.09 -16.26
N PRO A 45 10.78 -0.34 -17.32
CA PRO A 45 11.78 -1.42 -17.34
C PRO A 45 12.76 -1.38 -16.17
N THR A 46 13.10 -0.20 -15.67
CA THR A 46 13.94 -0.03 -14.46
C THR A 46 13.30 -0.66 -13.23
N VAL A 47 11.99 -0.54 -13.05
CA VAL A 47 11.26 -1.15 -11.94
C VAL A 47 11.17 -2.66 -12.13
N ALA A 48 10.94 -3.12 -13.36
CA ALA A 48 10.92 -4.55 -13.68
C ALA A 48 12.28 -5.23 -13.39
N LEU A 49 13.39 -4.53 -13.63
CA LEU A 49 14.74 -5.00 -13.30
C LEU A 49 15.01 -5.10 -11.79
N GLU A 50 14.37 -4.25 -10.98
CA GLU A 50 14.43 -4.30 -9.52
C GLU A 50 13.63 -5.49 -8.93
N HIS A 51 12.91 -6.25 -9.76
CA HIS A 51 12.12 -7.39 -9.31
C HIS A 51 13.02 -8.44 -8.62
N PRO A 52 12.79 -8.73 -7.32
CA PRO A 52 13.61 -9.70 -6.63
C PRO A 52 13.32 -11.12 -7.13
N SER A 53 14.30 -11.75 -7.79
CA SER A 53 14.21 -13.16 -8.25
C SER A 53 14.43 -14.17 -7.11
N SER A 54 13.72 -14.02 -5.99
CA SER A 54 13.81 -14.94 -4.86
C SER A 54 12.64 -15.93 -4.88
N LYS A 55 12.95 -17.22 -5.08
CA LYS A 55 11.95 -18.32 -5.10
C LYS A 55 11.24 -18.55 -3.75
N LYS A 56 11.65 -17.85 -2.69
CA LYS A 56 11.17 -18.07 -1.32
C LYS A 56 9.97 -17.19 -0.94
N ALA A 57 9.62 -16.20 -1.76
CA ALA A 57 8.53 -15.29 -1.46
C ALA A 57 7.87 -14.79 -2.75
N THR A 58 6.55 -14.56 -2.68
CA THR A 58 5.80 -13.85 -3.72
C THR A 58 5.97 -12.36 -3.51
N PHE A 59 6.53 -11.68 -4.52
CA PHE A 59 6.64 -10.23 -4.55
C PHE A 59 5.49 -9.66 -5.38
N TYR A 60 4.90 -8.59 -4.88
CA TYR A 60 3.91 -7.80 -5.60
C TYR A 60 4.50 -6.44 -5.89
N CYS A 61 4.29 -5.95 -7.12
CA CYS A 61 4.64 -4.59 -7.47
C CYS A 61 3.51 -3.67 -7.00
N ILE A 62 3.82 -2.76 -6.08
CA ILE A 62 2.87 -1.76 -5.60
C ILE A 62 3.30 -0.40 -6.12
N ARG A 63 2.37 0.30 -6.75
CA ARG A 63 2.48 1.71 -7.11
C ARG A 63 1.85 2.57 -6.02
N PHE A 64 2.65 3.41 -5.37
CA PHE A 64 2.22 4.31 -4.30
C PHE A 64 1.68 5.64 -4.84
N PHE A 65 0.71 6.20 -4.13
CA PHE A 65 0.16 7.53 -4.42
C PHE A 65 0.75 8.59 -3.48
N PRO A 66 0.88 9.86 -3.89
CA PRO A 66 0.50 10.44 -5.17
C PRO A 66 1.57 10.33 -6.26
N LEU A 67 2.84 10.12 -5.89
CA LEU A 67 3.98 10.26 -6.79
C LEU A 67 4.04 9.19 -7.89
N GLY A 68 3.39 8.04 -7.68
CA GLY A 68 3.47 6.91 -8.59
C GLY A 68 4.77 6.11 -8.44
N ASP A 69 5.43 6.21 -7.29
CA ASP A 69 6.61 5.40 -6.98
C ASP A 69 6.25 3.92 -6.90
N HIS A 70 7.16 3.06 -7.32
CA HIS A 70 6.95 1.62 -7.30
C HIS A 70 7.85 0.95 -6.27
N ALA A 71 7.33 -0.03 -5.55
CA ALA A 71 8.15 -0.92 -4.75
C ALA A 71 7.69 -2.37 -4.86
N TRP A 72 8.67 -3.26 -4.80
CA TRP A 72 8.45 -4.70 -4.69
C TRP A 72 8.32 -5.07 -3.22
N LEU A 73 7.11 -5.43 -2.82
CA LEU A 73 6.81 -5.83 -1.45
C LEU A 73 6.38 -7.29 -1.42
N VAL A 74 6.74 -7.96 -0.34
CA VAL A 74 6.26 -9.31 -0.06
C VAL A 74 4.91 -9.22 0.65
N GLU A 75 4.10 -10.27 0.55
CA GLU A 75 2.74 -10.33 1.13
C GLU A 75 2.67 -9.90 2.61
N LYS A 76 3.71 -10.15 3.40
CA LYS A 76 3.79 -9.78 4.82
C LYS A 76 3.83 -8.27 5.08
N ASP A 77 4.29 -7.50 4.09
CA ASP A 77 4.47 -6.05 4.15
C ASP A 77 3.34 -5.31 3.41
N ILE A 78 2.31 -6.04 3.01
CA ILE A 78 1.13 -5.55 2.29
C ILE A 78 -0.10 -5.84 3.14
N SER A 79 -1.04 -4.91 3.18
CA SER A 79 -2.34 -5.11 3.80
C SER A 79 -3.45 -4.61 2.88
N LYS A 80 -4.57 -5.32 2.82
CA LYS A 80 -5.68 -4.92 1.96
C LYS A 80 -6.30 -3.64 2.51
N LEU A 81 -6.33 -2.58 1.71
CA LEU A 81 -6.85 -1.29 2.15
C LEU A 81 -8.30 -1.16 1.70
N GLN A 82 -9.23 -1.17 2.65
CA GLN A 82 -10.65 -1.01 2.33
C GLN A 82 -11.06 0.47 2.27
N ARG A 83 -12.08 0.77 1.46
CA ARG A 83 -12.64 2.11 1.30
C ARG A 83 -12.96 2.79 2.64
N HIS A 84 -13.60 2.07 3.56
CA HIS A 84 -13.97 2.62 4.87
C HIS A 84 -12.74 2.99 5.73
N GLU A 85 -11.59 2.34 5.53
CA GLU A 85 -10.35 2.67 6.24
C GLU A 85 -9.72 3.94 5.69
N ILE A 86 -9.80 4.14 4.38
CA ILE A 86 -9.37 5.36 3.70
C ILE A 86 -10.22 6.54 4.19
N GLU A 87 -11.54 6.39 4.19
CA GLU A 87 -12.47 7.43 4.68
C GLU A 87 -12.23 7.74 6.16
N SER A 88 -12.01 6.72 7.01
CA SER A 88 -11.64 6.92 8.41
C SER A 88 -10.34 7.72 8.54
N TYR A 89 -9.31 7.37 7.76
CA TYR A 89 -8.02 8.07 7.79
C TYR A 89 -8.15 9.54 7.37
N ILE A 90 -8.89 9.81 6.29
CA ILE A 90 -9.13 11.18 5.79
C ILE A 90 -9.91 12.00 6.82
N SER A 91 -10.85 11.37 7.54
CA SER A 91 -11.66 12.03 8.57
C SER A 91 -10.87 12.36 9.85
N GLU A 92 -9.69 11.74 10.07
CA GLU A 92 -8.91 11.92 11.29
C GLU A 92 -8.08 13.23 11.26
N PRO A 93 -8.46 14.26 12.04
CA PRO A 93 -7.86 15.60 11.94
C PRO A 93 -6.41 15.67 12.45
N HIS A 94 -5.89 14.62 13.08
CA HIS A 94 -4.55 14.58 13.67
C HIS A 94 -3.49 13.94 12.77
N LYS A 95 -3.85 13.32 11.65
CA LYS A 95 -2.89 12.70 10.71
C LYS A 95 -2.65 13.60 9.50
N LYS A 96 -1.93 14.71 9.73
CA LYS A 96 -1.73 15.80 8.77
C LYS A 96 -0.44 15.71 7.93
N SER A 97 -0.02 14.53 7.49
CA SER A 97 1.04 14.51 6.48
C SER A 97 0.40 14.81 5.13
N SER A 98 0.70 15.99 4.56
CA SER A 98 0.09 16.49 3.32
C SER A 98 0.15 15.46 2.18
N GLU A 99 1.31 14.81 2.01
CA GLU A 99 1.52 13.80 0.97
C GLU A 99 0.76 12.50 1.21
N LEU A 100 0.71 12.05 2.47
CA LEU A 100 0.02 10.83 2.84
C LEU A 100 -1.50 10.99 2.69
N LEU A 101 -2.04 12.12 3.17
CA LEU A 101 -3.44 12.48 2.97
C LEU A 101 -3.78 12.55 1.48
N ASN A 102 -2.93 13.19 0.67
CA ASN A 102 -3.14 13.24 -0.77
C ASN A 102 -3.14 11.83 -1.40
N GLY A 103 -2.22 10.96 -0.96
CA GLY A 103 -2.19 9.56 -1.36
C GLY A 103 -3.48 8.80 -1.00
N TYR A 104 -4.05 9.05 0.18
CA TYR A 104 -5.33 8.46 0.58
C TYR A 104 -6.51 9.00 -0.23
N HIS A 105 -6.51 10.30 -0.58
CA HIS A 105 -7.53 10.86 -1.46
C HIS A 105 -7.51 10.22 -2.85
N ILE A 106 -6.33 9.98 -3.43
CA ILE A 106 -6.19 9.28 -4.71
C ILE A 106 -6.56 7.80 -4.58
N ALA A 107 -6.20 7.16 -3.46
CA ALA A 107 -6.56 5.76 -3.23
C ALA A 107 -8.07 5.53 -3.03
N LEU A 108 -8.81 6.56 -2.60
CA LEU A 108 -10.28 6.52 -2.46
C LEU A 108 -10.97 6.43 -3.82
N ASP A 109 -10.43 7.16 -4.80
CA ASP A 109 -10.92 7.19 -6.16
C ASP A 109 -9.75 7.18 -7.14
N PRO A 110 -9.16 6.00 -7.41
CA PRO A 110 -8.14 5.83 -8.44
C PRO A 110 -8.83 5.85 -9.81
N ALA A 111 -9.49 6.97 -10.14
CA ALA A 111 -10.08 7.19 -11.44
C ALA A 111 -8.97 7.43 -12.48
N THR A 112 -8.57 6.32 -13.11
CA THR A 112 -7.90 6.18 -14.43
C THR A 112 -6.69 7.07 -14.72
#